data_AF-A0A518GZ93-F1
#
_entry.id   AF-A0A518GZ93-F1
#
_cell.length_a   1.000
_cell.length_b   1.000
_cell.length_c   1.000
_cell.angle_alpha   90.00
_cell.angle_beta   90.00
_cell.angle_gamma   90.00
#
_symmetry.space_group_name_H-M   'P 1'
#
loop_
_entity.id
_entity.type
_entity.pdbx_description
1 polymer ?
#
loop_
_entity_poly.entity_id
_entity_poly.type
_entity_poly.pdbx_seq_one_letter_code
_entity_poly.pdbx_strand_id
1 'polypeptide(L)'
;MRESFTAGAQRAIRRAGQLARSRGGGAVEPIDLLSALVEEGESRASALLAELGVRVEGLLPGAVEEAEIPGEDEDERDFPPHSHELRLALSDAASKARELDRSQGVGTEHLLVGLLAAGGPVADRLSRAGLRAEALMERIARSIAVDPGPIPMSEDIPAPELADPGEADDLARILDASANRAREGLRVVEDYARFVLDDPGLTRRLKDVRHRLGEGIRGLDVDRLLTSRDTPGDVGTHIMAADEGARSNARAVLVANFKRTAEALRSLEEYTKITDQWLSGRFEVLRYDVYTIEKRMMAAVVARQGLGGARLYVLVGGLPTLGDLTWVVEEAIAGGADVIQYREKGLPDRVILHRAREVRILTAQAGVRFIMNDRPDLARLASADGVHLGQEDVSVRDARRVVGPNALIGVSTHEPAQLEAAIRDGANYLGVGPVFPSETKAFDALAGLAYVRHAAEATNLPWFAIGGVDESNLDQLLDAGASRVAVSSAVVRAERPRAAASALKARLVEAAG
;
A
#
# COMPACT_ATOMS: atom_id res chain seq x y z
N MET A 1 7.56 2.70 -16.59
CA MET A 1 8.92 2.39 -16.05
C MET A 1 9.47 3.48 -15.11
N ARG A 2 8.94 4.72 -15.09
CA ARG A 2 9.48 5.83 -14.26
C ARG A 2 8.91 5.94 -12.83
N GLU A 3 7.76 5.32 -12.55
CA GLU A 3 7.08 5.43 -11.25
C GLU A 3 7.71 4.63 -10.12
N SER A 4 8.83 3.93 -10.37
CA SER A 4 9.58 3.23 -9.32
C SER A 4 10.84 3.95 -8.85
N PHE A 5 11.26 5.08 -9.43
CA PHE A 5 12.49 5.79 -8.99
C PHE A 5 12.17 6.83 -7.91
N THR A 6 13.03 6.94 -6.89
CA THR A 6 12.89 8.01 -5.88
C THR A 6 13.13 9.39 -6.49
N ALA A 7 12.73 10.46 -5.80
CA ALA A 7 12.96 11.83 -6.28
C ALA A 7 14.44 12.12 -6.55
N GLY A 8 15.36 11.60 -5.71
CA GLY A 8 16.81 11.72 -5.93
C GLY A 8 17.28 10.95 -7.17
N ALA A 9 16.82 9.71 -7.36
CA ALA A 9 17.15 8.94 -8.55
C ALA A 9 16.63 9.60 -9.84
N GLN A 10 15.43 10.19 -9.82
CA GLN A 10 14.89 10.95 -10.94
C GLN A 10 15.71 12.20 -11.26
N ARG A 11 16.18 12.93 -10.24
CA ARG A 11 17.11 14.07 -10.43
C ARG A 11 18.42 13.62 -11.05
N ALA A 12 19.04 12.55 -10.54
CA ALA A 12 20.28 12.02 -11.10
C ALA A 12 20.13 11.60 -12.58
N ILE A 13 19.01 10.94 -12.94
CA ILE A 13 18.72 10.56 -14.34
C ILE A 13 18.53 11.80 -15.23
N ARG A 14 17.82 12.83 -14.76
CA ARG A 14 17.67 14.08 -15.51
C ARG A 14 19.01 14.79 -15.70
N ARG A 15 19.83 14.87 -14.63
CA ARG A 15 21.17 15.46 -14.69
C ARG A 15 22.07 14.70 -15.65
N ALA A 16 21.99 13.38 -15.71
CA ALA A 16 22.68 12.58 -16.72
C ALA A 16 22.27 12.98 -18.15
N GLY A 17 20.98 13.23 -18.38
CA GLY A 17 20.47 13.75 -19.65
C GLY A 17 21.06 15.10 -20.05
N GLN A 18 21.23 16.00 -19.07
CA GLN A 18 21.87 17.30 -19.29
C GLN A 18 23.37 17.17 -19.59
N LEU A 19 24.09 16.32 -18.85
CA LEU A 19 25.50 16.04 -19.08
C LEU A 19 25.74 15.42 -20.47
N ALA A 20 24.84 14.53 -20.90
CA ALA A 20 24.88 13.95 -22.24
C ALA A 20 24.68 15.02 -23.33
N ARG A 21 23.80 16.00 -23.09
CA ARG A 21 23.55 17.12 -23.99
C ARG A 21 24.73 18.09 -24.03
N SER A 22 25.32 18.44 -22.88
CA SER A 22 26.44 19.38 -22.80
C SER A 22 27.70 18.84 -23.47
N ARG A 23 27.93 17.52 -23.42
CA ARG A 23 29.00 16.86 -24.19
C ARG A 23 28.68 16.64 -25.68
N GLY A 24 27.51 17.07 -26.16
CA GLY A 24 27.07 16.87 -27.55
C GLY A 24 26.81 15.40 -27.92
N GLY A 25 26.45 14.56 -26.97
CA GLY A 25 26.21 13.14 -27.16
C GLY A 25 24.86 12.83 -27.80
N GLY A 26 24.83 11.85 -28.72
CA GLY A 26 23.59 11.36 -29.35
C GLY A 26 22.72 10.46 -28.45
N ALA A 27 23.21 10.10 -27.27
CA ALA A 27 22.50 9.29 -26.27
C ALA A 27 23.05 9.61 -24.88
N VAL A 28 22.25 9.36 -23.83
CA VAL A 28 22.70 9.36 -22.43
C VAL A 28 23.40 8.06 -22.14
N GLU A 29 24.64 8.14 -21.67
CA GLU A 29 25.51 6.99 -21.44
C GLU A 29 25.65 6.69 -19.93
N PRO A 30 26.06 5.46 -19.56
CA PRO A 30 26.34 5.09 -18.17
C PRO A 30 27.31 6.05 -17.47
N ILE A 31 28.24 6.67 -18.21
CA ILE A 31 29.19 7.62 -17.65
C ILE A 31 28.53 8.93 -17.24
N ASP A 32 27.50 9.38 -17.96
CA ASP A 32 26.76 10.59 -17.60
C ASP A 32 25.96 10.38 -16.32
N LEU A 33 25.41 9.16 -16.14
CA LEU A 33 24.74 8.79 -14.91
C LEU A 33 25.71 8.67 -13.74
N LEU A 34 26.90 8.09 -13.95
CA LEU A 34 27.92 8.05 -12.90
C LEU A 34 28.35 9.46 -12.48
N SER A 35 28.61 10.36 -13.44
CA SER A 35 28.92 11.77 -13.15
C SER A 35 27.81 12.44 -12.36
N ALA A 36 26.55 12.28 -12.75
CA ALA A 36 25.41 12.84 -12.03
C ALA A 36 25.28 12.32 -10.59
N LEU A 37 25.49 11.02 -10.35
CA LEU A 37 25.44 10.42 -9.02
C LEU A 37 26.56 10.89 -8.10
N VAL A 38 27.71 11.22 -8.68
CA VAL A 38 28.92 11.64 -7.96
C VAL A 38 28.88 13.15 -7.65
N GLU A 39 28.38 13.97 -8.58
CA GLU A 39 28.21 15.42 -8.41
C GLU A 39 27.12 15.78 -7.38
N GLU A 40 26.08 14.94 -7.21
CA GLU A 40 25.07 15.12 -6.18
C GLU A 40 25.64 14.70 -4.80
N GLY A 41 26.37 15.63 -4.16
CA GLY A 41 27.09 15.41 -2.89
C GLY A 41 26.22 14.99 -1.71
N GLU A 42 24.90 15.24 -1.77
CA GLU A 42 23.92 14.80 -0.77
C GLU A 42 23.24 13.47 -1.13
N SER A 43 23.61 12.84 -2.25
CA SER A 43 23.00 11.57 -2.67
C SER A 43 23.52 10.38 -1.87
N ARG A 44 22.66 9.38 -1.65
CA ARG A 44 23.04 8.12 -1.00
C ARG A 44 24.14 7.38 -1.76
N ALA A 45 24.16 7.46 -3.10
CA ALA A 45 25.24 6.92 -3.93
C ALA A 45 26.59 7.56 -3.60
N SER A 46 26.64 8.89 -3.50
CA SER A 46 27.86 9.64 -3.12
C SER A 46 28.31 9.29 -1.70
N ALA A 47 27.38 9.23 -0.75
CA ALA A 47 27.66 8.79 0.61
C ALA A 47 28.25 7.36 0.67
N LEU A 48 27.71 6.41 -0.09
CA LEU A 48 28.22 5.04 -0.15
C LEU A 48 29.61 4.94 -0.78
N LEU A 49 29.90 5.75 -1.80
CA LEU A 49 31.23 5.85 -2.38
C LEU A 49 32.26 6.35 -1.34
N ALA A 50 31.89 7.36 -0.55
CA ALA A 50 32.71 7.87 0.54
C ALA A 50 32.90 6.85 1.68
N GLU A 51 31.82 6.19 2.13
CA GLU A 51 31.85 5.14 3.16
C GLU A 51 32.78 3.97 2.79
N LEU A 52 32.85 3.65 1.49
CA LEU A 52 33.68 2.57 0.95
C LEU A 52 35.11 3.03 0.58
N GLY A 53 35.47 4.30 0.87
CA GLY A 53 36.81 4.84 0.67
C GLY A 53 37.17 5.07 -0.81
N VAL A 54 36.17 5.25 -1.67
CA VAL A 54 36.36 5.41 -3.11
C VAL A 54 36.59 6.88 -3.45
N ARG A 55 37.73 7.17 -4.07
CA ARG A 55 38.06 8.55 -4.49
C ARG A 55 37.38 8.92 -5.81
N VAL A 56 36.54 9.94 -5.73
CA VAL A 56 35.71 10.47 -6.82
C VAL A 56 36.54 10.98 -8.00
N GLU A 57 37.72 11.55 -7.73
CA GLU A 57 38.58 12.17 -8.73
C GLU A 57 39.13 11.16 -9.76
N GLY A 58 39.12 9.86 -9.44
CA GLY A 58 39.50 8.77 -10.34
C GLY A 58 38.35 8.16 -11.15
N LEU A 59 37.10 8.49 -10.81
CA LEU A 59 35.89 7.92 -11.40
C LEU A 59 35.39 8.70 -12.62
N LEU A 60 35.68 9.99 -12.71
CA LEU A 60 35.17 10.85 -13.77
C LEU A 60 36.25 11.14 -14.84
N PRO A 61 35.88 11.21 -16.13
CA PRO A 61 36.81 11.55 -17.20
C PRO A 61 37.05 13.06 -17.22
N GLY A 62 38.07 13.53 -16.50
CA GLY A 62 38.49 14.94 -16.53
C GLY A 62 37.53 15.89 -15.79
N ALA A 63 37.95 17.14 -15.60
CA ALA A 63 37.17 18.15 -14.90
C ALA A 63 35.89 18.45 -15.69
N VAL A 64 34.75 18.05 -15.13
CA VAL A 64 33.44 18.51 -15.59
C VAL A 64 33.33 19.95 -15.08
N GLU A 65 33.26 20.93 -15.99
CA GLU A 65 33.02 22.33 -15.61
C GLU A 65 31.75 22.39 -14.75
N GLU A 66 31.78 23.22 -13.70
CA GLU A 66 30.63 23.54 -12.86
C GLU A 66 29.50 24.12 -13.72
N ALA A 67 28.67 23.26 -14.30
CA ALA A 67 27.49 23.68 -15.02
C ALA A 67 26.43 24.12 -14.00
N GLU A 68 25.92 25.34 -14.17
CA GLU A 68 24.89 25.96 -13.33
C GLU A 68 23.74 24.98 -13.02
N ILE A 69 23.28 24.99 -11.77
CA ILE A 69 22.13 24.22 -11.29
C ILE A 69 20.85 24.83 -11.89
N PRO A 70 20.09 24.15 -12.78
CA PRO A 70 18.91 24.74 -13.40
C PRO A 70 17.64 24.55 -12.56
N GLY A 71 16.65 25.43 -12.77
CA GLY A 71 15.34 25.38 -12.14
C GLY A 71 14.45 24.22 -12.61
N GLU A 72 13.41 23.91 -11.84
CA GLU A 72 12.53 22.72 -11.97
C GLU A 72 11.71 22.62 -13.28
N ASP A 73 11.87 23.55 -14.23
CA ASP A 73 10.95 23.77 -15.36
C ASP A 73 11.47 23.33 -16.77
N GLU A 74 12.59 22.60 -16.88
CA GLU A 74 13.08 22.11 -18.19
C GLU A 74 12.28 20.90 -18.73
N ASP A 75 11.87 20.97 -20.01
CA ASP A 75 11.08 19.93 -20.67
C ASP A 75 11.96 18.70 -21.01
N GLU A 76 11.66 17.56 -20.36
CA GLU A 76 12.42 16.30 -20.52
C GLU A 76 12.44 15.74 -21.96
N ARG A 77 11.61 16.28 -22.87
CA ARG A 77 11.58 15.90 -24.30
C ARG A 77 12.81 16.36 -25.08
N ASP A 78 13.62 17.25 -24.51
CA ASP A 78 14.83 17.79 -25.13
C ASP A 78 16.12 16.99 -24.80
N PHE A 79 16.01 15.92 -24.02
CA PHE A 79 17.17 15.07 -23.68
C PHE A 79 17.43 13.99 -24.73
N PRO A 80 18.72 13.65 -25.00
CA PRO A 80 19.06 12.48 -25.80
C PRO A 80 18.41 11.20 -25.26
N PRO A 81 18.13 10.19 -26.09
CA PRO A 81 17.62 8.90 -25.62
C PRO A 81 18.66 8.16 -24.77
N HIS A 82 18.22 7.27 -23.88
CA HIS A 82 19.15 6.43 -23.11
C HIS A 82 19.82 5.37 -24.01
N SER A 83 21.14 5.21 -23.88
CA SER A 83 21.86 4.14 -24.57
C SER A 83 21.38 2.75 -24.15
N HIS A 84 21.77 1.72 -24.90
CA HIS A 84 21.36 0.35 -24.58
C HIS A 84 21.93 -0.08 -23.22
N GLU A 85 23.19 0.25 -22.99
CA GLU A 85 23.95 0.00 -21.77
C GLU A 85 23.33 0.71 -20.58
N LEU A 86 22.92 1.98 -20.74
CA LEU A 86 22.23 2.71 -19.67
C LEU A 86 20.86 2.08 -19.35
N ARG A 87 20.10 1.64 -20.36
CA ARG A 87 18.81 0.97 -20.12
C ARG A 87 18.97 -0.35 -19.36
N LEU A 88 20.03 -1.11 -19.64
CA LEU A 88 20.37 -2.31 -18.87
C LEU A 88 20.71 -1.97 -17.43
N ALA A 89 21.56 -0.97 -17.20
CA ALA A 89 21.90 -0.51 -15.84
C ALA A 89 20.68 -0.05 -15.03
N LEU A 90 19.74 0.67 -15.66
CA LEU A 90 18.49 1.08 -15.01
C LEU A 90 17.56 -0.11 -14.71
N SER A 91 17.52 -1.11 -15.60
CA SER A 91 16.76 -2.34 -15.39
C SER A 91 17.33 -3.17 -14.23
N ASP A 92 18.66 -3.30 -14.17
CA ASP A 92 19.35 -4.02 -13.11
C ASP A 92 19.21 -3.30 -11.77
N ALA A 93 19.32 -1.98 -11.75
CA ALA A 93 19.03 -1.16 -10.57
C ALA A 93 17.61 -1.44 -10.04
N ALA A 94 16.61 -1.48 -10.93
CA ALA A 94 15.24 -1.79 -10.57
C ALA A 94 15.06 -3.23 -10.08
N SER A 95 15.79 -4.19 -10.65
CA SER A 95 15.77 -5.59 -10.18
C SER A 95 16.38 -5.71 -8.78
N LYS A 96 17.52 -5.07 -8.54
CA LYS A 96 18.25 -5.15 -7.26
C LYS A 96 17.54 -4.41 -6.14
N ALA A 97 16.88 -3.28 -6.41
CA ALA A 97 15.99 -2.65 -5.45
C ALA A 97 14.88 -3.60 -4.96
N ARG A 98 14.25 -4.34 -5.88
CA ARG A 98 13.21 -5.32 -5.55
C ARG A 98 13.72 -6.54 -4.76
N GLU A 99 14.98 -6.93 -4.96
CA GLU A 99 15.61 -8.02 -4.20
C GLU A 99 15.83 -7.61 -2.72
N LEU A 100 16.13 -6.33 -2.47
CA LEU A 100 16.44 -5.81 -1.14
C LEU A 100 15.21 -5.45 -0.32
N ASP A 101 14.29 -4.68 -0.90
CA ASP A 101 13.01 -4.32 -0.28
C ASP A 101 11.97 -4.06 -1.37
N ARG A 102 10.97 -4.94 -1.45
CA ARG A 102 9.87 -4.86 -2.42
C ARG A 102 8.97 -3.62 -2.22
N SER A 103 9.15 -2.87 -1.14
CA SER A 103 8.33 -1.70 -0.77
C SER A 103 8.99 -0.34 -1.01
N GLN A 104 10.29 -0.28 -1.30
CA GLN A 104 11.00 0.97 -1.61
C GLN A 104 11.17 1.22 -3.12
N GLY A 105 11.23 2.50 -3.49
CA GLY A 105 11.60 2.92 -4.84
C GLY A 105 13.09 2.75 -5.09
N VAL A 106 13.48 2.66 -6.36
CA VAL A 106 14.85 2.64 -6.85
C VAL A 106 15.53 3.98 -6.53
N GLY A 107 16.35 3.97 -5.49
CA GLY A 107 17.18 5.11 -5.06
C GLY A 107 18.50 5.24 -5.82
N THR A 108 19.29 6.26 -5.47
CA THR A 108 20.57 6.53 -6.13
C THR A 108 21.60 5.43 -5.85
N GLU A 109 21.56 4.81 -4.67
CA GLU A 109 22.33 3.63 -4.31
C GLU A 109 22.05 2.43 -5.22
N HIS A 110 20.80 2.25 -5.64
CA HIS A 110 20.39 1.19 -6.55
C HIS A 110 20.87 1.46 -7.98
N LEU A 111 20.87 2.73 -8.41
CA LEU A 111 21.45 3.14 -9.69
C LEU A 111 22.96 2.83 -9.75
N LEU A 112 23.69 3.07 -8.66
CA LEU A 112 25.11 2.73 -8.56
C LEU A 112 25.36 1.22 -8.65
N VAL A 113 24.51 0.40 -8.02
CA VAL A 113 24.55 -1.07 -8.17
C VAL A 113 24.27 -1.47 -9.61
N GLY A 114 23.27 -0.86 -10.25
CA GLY A 114 22.92 -1.14 -11.65
C GLY A 114 24.06 -0.83 -12.62
N LEU A 115 24.80 0.26 -12.40
CA LEU A 115 26.00 0.60 -13.17
C LEU A 115 27.14 -0.41 -13.02
N LEU A 116 27.26 -1.05 -11.85
CA LEU A 116 28.21 -2.14 -11.62
C LEU A 116 27.74 -3.46 -12.26
N ALA A 117 26.45 -3.75 -12.20
CA ALA A 117 25.85 -5.01 -12.67
C ALA A 117 25.78 -5.11 -14.20
N ALA A 118 25.51 -3.98 -14.89
CA ALA A 118 25.40 -3.95 -16.35
C ALA A 118 26.73 -4.20 -17.09
N GLY A 119 27.86 -4.19 -16.38
CA GLY A 119 29.18 -4.40 -16.96
C GLY A 119 29.68 -3.23 -17.81
N GLY A 120 30.77 -3.45 -18.56
CA GLY A 120 31.33 -2.46 -19.47
C GLY A 120 32.25 -1.41 -18.81
N PRO A 121 32.63 -0.34 -19.54
CA PRO A 121 33.73 0.55 -19.14
C PRO A 121 33.52 1.28 -17.81
N VAL A 122 32.27 1.56 -17.45
CA VAL A 122 31.91 2.20 -16.16
C VAL A 122 31.99 1.21 -15.01
N ALA A 123 31.48 -0.01 -15.18
CA ALA A 123 31.63 -1.08 -14.20
C ALA A 123 33.10 -1.43 -13.95
N ASP A 124 33.92 -1.49 -15.01
CA ASP A 124 35.37 -1.73 -14.91
C ASP A 124 36.10 -0.61 -14.15
N ARG A 125 35.61 0.62 -14.29
CA ARG A 125 36.17 1.79 -13.58
C ARG A 125 35.80 1.74 -12.09
N LEU A 126 34.53 1.50 -11.77
CA LEU A 126 34.06 1.34 -10.39
C LEU A 126 34.76 0.15 -9.70
N SER A 127 34.96 -0.95 -10.42
CA SER A 127 35.66 -2.14 -9.91
C SER A 127 37.15 -1.87 -9.64
N ARG A 128 37.84 -1.15 -10.54
CA ARG A 128 39.23 -0.71 -10.31
C ARG A 128 39.37 0.27 -9.16
N ALA A 129 38.33 1.04 -8.88
CA ALA A 129 38.26 1.94 -7.74
C ALA A 129 37.93 1.22 -6.41
N GLY A 130 37.77 -0.10 -6.43
CA GLY A 130 37.59 -0.95 -5.25
C GLY A 130 36.14 -1.30 -4.93
N LEU A 131 35.15 -0.87 -5.72
CA LEU A 131 33.77 -1.28 -5.51
C LEU A 131 33.53 -2.71 -6.02
N ARG A 132 32.73 -3.46 -5.28
CA ARG A 132 32.13 -4.71 -5.74
C ARG A 132 30.62 -4.65 -5.55
N ALA A 133 29.87 -5.16 -6.52
CA ALA A 133 28.41 -5.15 -6.49
C ALA A 133 27.86 -5.86 -5.23
N GLU A 134 28.46 -6.98 -4.85
CA GLU A 134 28.06 -7.76 -3.67
C GLU A 134 28.30 -6.99 -2.37
N ALA A 135 29.44 -6.32 -2.23
CA ALA A 135 29.77 -5.54 -1.04
C ALA A 135 28.86 -4.30 -0.90
N LEU A 136 28.52 -3.67 -2.02
CA LEU A 136 27.58 -2.56 -2.08
C LEU A 136 26.17 -3.02 -1.70
N MET A 137 25.72 -4.15 -2.27
CA MET A 137 24.42 -4.75 -1.93
C MET A 137 24.32 -5.14 -0.45
N GLU A 138 25.37 -5.74 0.11
CA GLU A 138 25.41 -6.12 1.53
C GLU A 138 25.39 -4.88 2.45
N ARG A 139 26.03 -3.77 2.03
CA ARG A 139 25.97 -2.49 2.75
C ARG A 139 24.58 -1.85 2.69
N ILE A 140 23.95 -1.85 1.52
CA ILE A 140 22.59 -1.34 1.35
C ILE A 140 21.61 -2.19 2.19
N ALA A 141 21.70 -3.53 2.11
CA ALA A 141 20.92 -4.45 2.93
C ALA A 141 21.10 -4.20 4.43
N ARG A 142 22.34 -3.96 4.90
CA ARG A 142 22.60 -3.59 6.30
C ARG A 142 21.95 -2.26 6.69
N SER A 143 21.95 -1.26 5.82
CA SER A 143 21.27 0.02 6.10
C SER A 143 19.74 -0.06 6.06
N ILE A 144 19.17 -1.05 5.37
CA ILE A 144 17.71 -1.32 5.35
C ILE A 144 17.32 -2.17 6.58
N ALA A 145 18.18 -3.10 7.00
CA ALA A 145 17.99 -3.89 8.22
C ALA A 145 18.16 -3.06 9.50
N VAL A 146 18.83 -1.92 9.41
CA VAL A 146 18.73 -0.86 10.40
C VAL A 146 17.39 -0.16 10.17
N ASP A 147 16.39 -0.50 11.00
CA ASP A 147 15.16 0.31 11.25
C ASP A 147 15.53 1.78 11.09
N PRO A 148 14.85 2.62 10.27
CA PRO A 148 15.22 4.02 10.10
C PRO A 148 15.27 4.66 11.49
N GLY A 149 16.49 4.67 12.02
CA GLY A 149 16.76 5.17 13.34
C GLY A 149 16.46 6.66 13.32
N PRO A 150 16.22 7.25 14.48
CA PRO A 150 16.12 8.70 14.57
C PRO A 150 17.30 9.35 13.83
N ILE A 151 17.01 10.50 13.20
CA ILE A 151 17.98 11.36 12.51
C ILE A 151 19.28 11.40 13.33
N PRO A 152 20.47 11.21 12.73
CA PRO A 152 21.73 11.26 13.46
C PRO A 152 21.81 12.57 14.26
N MET A 153 21.99 12.45 15.57
CA MET A 153 22.07 13.59 16.49
C MET A 153 23.34 14.39 16.26
N SER A 154 23.29 15.69 16.54
CA SER A 154 24.49 16.41 16.97
C SER A 154 24.94 15.83 18.31
N GLU A 155 26.18 15.40 18.43
CA GLU A 155 26.74 14.68 19.59
C GLU A 155 26.76 15.48 20.93
N ASP A 156 26.19 16.68 20.98
CA ASP A 156 26.44 17.67 22.05
C ASP A 156 25.21 18.09 22.89
N ILE A 157 24.12 17.30 22.96
CA ILE A 157 23.03 17.59 23.91
C ILE A 157 23.07 16.59 25.06
N PRO A 158 23.70 16.92 26.21
CA PRO A 158 23.62 16.07 27.39
C PRO A 158 22.15 15.95 27.83
N ALA A 159 21.71 14.72 28.11
CA ALA A 159 20.43 14.48 28.75
C ALA A 159 20.40 15.30 30.06
N PRO A 160 19.35 16.08 30.32
CA PRO A 160 19.26 16.83 31.56
C PRO A 160 19.28 15.83 32.73
N GLU A 161 20.26 15.97 33.63
CA GLU A 161 20.19 15.32 34.93
C GLU A 161 18.96 15.89 35.64
N LEU A 162 17.94 15.06 35.86
CA LEU A 162 16.80 15.43 36.70
C LEU A 162 17.36 15.69 38.10
N ALA A 163 17.46 16.98 38.45
CA ALA A 163 18.15 17.44 39.65
C ALA A 163 17.39 17.11 40.95
N ASP A 164 16.09 16.79 40.84
CA ASP A 164 15.21 16.44 41.95
C ASP A 164 14.68 14.99 41.83
N PRO A 165 14.93 14.11 42.83
CA PRO A 165 14.35 12.77 42.87
C PRO A 165 12.82 12.73 42.70
N GLY A 166 12.10 13.74 43.18
CA GLY A 166 10.64 13.84 43.06
C GLY A 166 10.17 14.01 41.61
N GLU A 167 10.84 14.87 40.83
CA GLU A 167 10.51 15.07 39.41
C GLU A 167 10.72 13.78 38.59
N ALA A 168 11.72 13.00 38.97
CA ALA A 168 12.03 11.76 38.29
C ALA A 168 11.07 10.60 38.65
N ASP A 169 10.45 10.62 39.83
CA ASP A 169 9.37 9.69 40.20
C ASP A 169 8.04 10.06 39.53
N ASP A 170 7.73 11.36 39.43
CA ASP A 170 6.57 11.85 38.69
C ASP A 170 6.68 11.49 37.21
N LEU A 171 7.86 11.65 36.60
CA LEU A 171 8.12 11.21 35.23
C LEU A 171 7.91 9.70 35.06
N ALA A 172 8.43 8.89 35.99
CA ALA A 172 8.27 7.44 35.96
C ALA A 172 6.79 7.02 36.02
N ARG A 173 5.96 7.69 36.84
CA ARG A 173 4.50 7.45 36.89
C ARG A 173 3.82 7.70 35.56
N ILE A 174 4.15 8.82 34.92
CA ILE A 174 3.57 9.20 33.63
C ILE A 174 3.94 8.18 32.55
N LEU A 175 5.22 7.78 32.49
CA LEU A 175 5.71 6.80 31.53
C LEU A 175 5.08 5.41 31.77
N ASP A 176 4.95 4.95 33.01
CA ASP A 176 4.33 3.66 33.32
C ASP A 176 2.84 3.65 32.93
N ALA A 177 2.08 4.67 33.31
CA ALA A 177 0.66 4.78 32.97
C ALA A 177 0.45 4.80 31.45
N SER A 178 1.29 5.54 30.72
CA SER A 178 1.23 5.63 29.25
C SER A 178 1.62 4.31 28.58
N ALA A 179 2.66 3.64 29.08
CA ALA A 179 3.08 2.31 28.61
C ALA A 179 1.97 1.26 28.77
N ASN A 180 1.28 1.25 29.92
CA ASN A 180 0.16 0.35 30.16
C ASN A 180 -1.01 0.62 29.21
N ARG A 181 -1.43 1.88 29.08
CA ARG A 181 -2.53 2.28 28.16
C ARG A 181 -2.24 1.90 26.71
N ALA A 182 -1.01 2.12 26.25
CA ALA A 182 -0.60 1.74 24.90
C ALA A 182 -0.64 0.21 24.69
N ARG A 183 -0.14 -0.58 25.65
CA ARG A 183 -0.16 -2.06 25.59
C ARG A 183 -1.59 -2.60 25.57
N GLU A 184 -2.46 -2.10 26.43
CA GLU A 184 -3.86 -2.51 26.53
C GLU A 184 -4.63 -2.14 25.26
N GLY A 185 -4.48 -0.90 24.79
CA GLY A 185 -5.13 -0.43 23.56
C GLY A 185 -4.75 -1.28 22.35
N LEU A 186 -3.46 -1.58 22.16
CA LEU A 186 -3.00 -2.45 21.09
C LEU A 186 -3.52 -3.89 21.22
N ARG A 187 -3.71 -4.40 22.44
CA ARG A 187 -4.28 -5.74 22.64
C ARG A 187 -5.72 -5.79 22.15
N VAL A 188 -6.54 -4.80 22.52
CA VAL A 188 -7.94 -4.72 22.09
C VAL A 188 -8.04 -4.57 20.56
N VAL A 189 -7.15 -3.76 19.97
CA VAL A 189 -7.07 -3.60 18.50
C VAL A 189 -6.69 -4.93 17.83
N GLU A 190 -5.69 -5.66 18.34
CA GLU A 190 -5.31 -6.99 17.80
C GLU A 190 -6.47 -7.99 17.86
N ASP A 191 -7.21 -8.04 18.97
CA ASP A 191 -8.33 -8.96 19.12
C ASP A 191 -9.43 -8.67 18.08
N TYR A 192 -9.68 -7.41 17.75
CA TYR A 192 -10.60 -7.08 16.65
C TYR A 192 -10.07 -7.59 15.30
N ALA A 193 -8.77 -7.42 15.01
CA ALA A 193 -8.18 -7.92 13.78
C ALA A 193 -8.29 -9.46 13.67
N ARG A 194 -8.11 -10.16 14.79
CA ARG A 194 -8.16 -11.63 14.86
C ARG A 194 -9.57 -12.19 14.79
N PHE A 195 -10.49 -11.64 15.57
CA PHE A 195 -11.80 -12.28 15.77
C PHE A 195 -12.93 -11.61 14.99
N VAL A 196 -12.79 -10.32 14.66
CA VAL A 196 -13.80 -9.61 13.87
C VAL A 196 -13.40 -9.51 12.42
N LEU A 197 -12.13 -9.27 12.08
CA LEU A 197 -11.70 -9.24 10.68
C LEU A 197 -11.19 -10.59 10.18
N ASP A 198 -10.69 -11.44 11.09
CA ASP A 198 -9.97 -12.67 10.77
C ASP A 198 -8.81 -12.42 9.80
N ASP A 199 -8.05 -11.35 10.02
CA ASP A 199 -6.98 -10.91 9.11
C ASP A 199 -5.59 -11.27 9.65
N PRO A 200 -4.89 -12.27 9.06
CA PRO A 200 -3.58 -12.70 9.54
C PRO A 200 -2.48 -11.65 9.30
N GLY A 201 -2.61 -10.82 8.26
CA GLY A 201 -1.64 -9.78 7.92
C GLY A 201 -1.66 -8.63 8.92
N LEU A 202 -2.86 -8.08 9.19
CA LEU A 202 -3.08 -7.05 10.23
C LEU A 202 -2.70 -7.58 11.61
N THR A 203 -3.05 -8.84 11.91
CA THR A 203 -2.68 -9.48 13.19
C THR A 203 -1.16 -9.55 13.35
N ARG A 204 -0.42 -10.00 12.33
CA ARG A 204 1.04 -10.09 12.38
C ARG A 204 1.67 -8.72 12.60
N ARG A 205 1.18 -7.69 11.91
CA ARG A 205 1.70 -6.33 12.04
C ARG A 205 1.40 -5.72 13.42
N LEU A 206 0.22 -5.99 13.99
CA LEU A 206 -0.10 -5.58 15.36
C LEU A 206 0.77 -6.29 16.40
N LYS A 207 1.07 -7.58 16.21
CA LYS A 207 2.01 -8.31 17.07
C LYS A 207 3.42 -7.72 17.01
N ASP A 208 3.89 -7.34 15.81
CA ASP A 208 5.18 -6.68 15.63
C ASP A 208 5.25 -5.33 16.36
N VAL A 209 4.26 -4.45 16.15
CA VAL A 209 4.17 -3.16 16.86
C VAL A 209 4.13 -3.36 18.38
N ARG A 210 3.39 -4.36 18.86
CA ARG A 210 3.36 -4.71 20.29
C ARG A 210 4.71 -5.20 20.80
N HIS A 211 5.44 -5.98 20.01
CA HIS A 211 6.78 -6.44 20.36
C HIS A 211 7.75 -5.27 20.48
N ARG A 212 7.79 -4.41 19.46
CA ARG A 212 8.63 -3.20 19.42
C ARG A 212 8.28 -2.21 20.54
N LEU A 213 6.98 -2.04 20.86
CA LEU A 213 6.56 -1.29 22.05
C LEU A 213 7.12 -1.92 23.33
N GLY A 214 7.05 -3.24 23.46
CA GLY A 214 7.60 -3.96 24.60
C GLY A 214 9.12 -3.83 24.73
N GLU A 215 9.85 -3.70 23.63
CA GLU A 215 11.28 -3.38 23.64
C GLU A 215 11.56 -1.93 24.04
N GLY A 216 10.79 -0.98 23.52
CA GLY A 216 10.91 0.44 23.91
C GLY A 216 10.69 0.62 25.41
N ILE A 217 9.65 -0.04 25.97
CA ILE A 217 9.40 -0.02 27.41
C ILE A 217 10.54 -0.67 28.21
N ARG A 218 11.18 -1.73 27.69
CA ARG A 218 12.36 -2.34 28.34
C ARG A 218 13.61 -1.45 28.32
N GLY A 219 13.64 -0.45 27.44
CA GLY A 219 14.67 0.59 27.44
C GLY A 219 14.48 1.63 28.56
N LEU A 220 13.32 1.66 29.21
CA LEU A 220 13.08 2.45 30.42
C LEU A 220 13.59 1.71 31.66
N ASP A 221 13.82 2.44 32.76
CA ASP A 221 14.09 1.87 34.07
C ASP A 221 12.82 1.20 34.64
N VAL A 222 12.62 -0.07 34.29
CA VAL A 222 11.42 -0.84 34.63
C VAL A 222 11.22 -0.96 36.15
N ASP A 223 12.31 -1.07 36.91
CA ASP A 223 12.22 -1.17 38.37
C ASP A 223 11.69 0.15 38.94
N ARG A 224 12.21 1.28 38.44
CA ARG A 224 11.71 2.60 38.84
C ARG A 224 10.26 2.85 38.44
N LEU A 225 9.85 2.43 37.24
CA LEU A 225 8.45 2.50 36.78
C LEU A 225 7.51 1.74 37.73
N LEU A 226 7.94 0.58 38.24
CA LEU A 226 7.14 -0.23 39.15
C LEU A 226 7.08 0.39 40.55
N THR A 227 8.20 0.88 41.07
CA THR A 227 8.27 1.45 42.42
C THR A 227 7.57 2.81 42.53
N SER A 228 7.43 3.55 41.42
CA SER A 228 6.77 4.86 41.42
C SER A 228 5.24 4.79 41.36
N ARG A 229 4.64 3.61 41.13
CA ARG A 229 3.18 3.45 41.05
C ARG A 229 2.49 3.82 42.36
N ASP A 230 1.56 4.77 42.27
CA ASP A 230 0.71 5.18 43.39
C ASP A 230 -0.75 5.33 42.93
N THR A 231 -1.36 4.22 42.52
CA THR A 231 -2.78 4.22 42.08
C THR A 231 -3.74 4.77 43.14
N PRO A 232 -3.57 4.51 44.47
CA PRO A 232 -4.42 5.12 45.49
C PRO A 232 -4.28 6.64 45.61
N GLY A 233 -3.07 7.18 45.39
CA GLY A 233 -2.80 8.62 45.40
C GLY A 233 -2.96 9.32 44.04
N ASP A 234 -3.14 8.56 42.95
CA ASP A 234 -3.35 9.10 41.61
C ASP A 234 -4.67 9.88 41.54
N VAL A 235 -4.57 11.15 41.15
CA VAL A 235 -5.73 12.00 40.92
C VAL A 235 -6.50 11.53 39.69
N GLY A 236 -7.81 11.42 39.81
CA GLY A 236 -8.71 11.12 38.68
C GLY A 236 -9.04 9.65 38.47
N THR A 237 -8.54 8.74 39.31
CA THR A 237 -8.85 7.29 39.26
C THR A 237 -10.33 6.96 39.49
N HIS A 238 -11.10 7.88 40.07
CA HIS A 238 -12.55 7.76 40.29
C HIS A 238 -13.39 8.70 39.41
N ILE A 239 -12.76 9.47 38.52
CA ILE A 239 -13.47 10.37 37.60
C ILE A 239 -13.85 9.57 36.36
N MET A 240 -15.07 9.05 36.34
CA MET A 240 -15.66 8.45 35.14
C MET A 240 -16.48 9.50 34.41
N ALA A 241 -16.24 9.69 33.11
CA ALA A 241 -17.14 10.48 32.29
C ALA A 241 -18.45 9.70 32.04
N ALA A 242 -19.60 10.36 32.04
CA ALA A 242 -20.90 9.71 31.82
C ALA A 242 -20.96 8.90 30.50
N ASP A 243 -20.19 9.31 29.49
CA ASP A 243 -20.10 8.67 28.18
C ASP A 243 -19.07 7.51 28.12
N GLU A 244 -18.35 7.23 29.21
CA GLU A 244 -17.28 6.22 29.24
C GLU A 244 -17.83 4.79 29.38
N GLY A 245 -19.04 4.64 29.94
CA GLY A 245 -19.66 3.35 30.24
C GLY A 245 -20.38 2.66 29.08
N ALA A 246 -20.62 3.35 27.95
CA ALA A 246 -21.39 2.79 26.84
C ALA A 246 -20.64 2.89 25.50
N ARG A 247 -20.51 1.76 24.80
CA ARG A 247 -20.01 1.69 23.42
C ARG A 247 -21.10 1.11 22.53
N SER A 248 -21.38 1.75 21.39
CA SER A 248 -22.51 1.40 20.54
C SER A 248 -22.33 0.10 19.74
N ASN A 249 -21.08 -0.29 19.44
CA ASN A 249 -20.74 -1.53 18.73
C ASN A 249 -19.22 -1.78 18.80
N ALA A 250 -18.78 -2.94 18.30
CA ALA A 250 -17.37 -3.34 18.27
C ALA A 250 -16.48 -2.33 17.51
N ARG A 251 -16.97 -1.68 16.44
CA ARG A 251 -16.21 -0.66 15.70
C ARG A 251 -15.97 0.58 16.58
N ALA A 252 -16.93 0.99 17.41
CA ALA A 252 -16.74 2.10 18.34
C ALA A 252 -15.66 1.77 19.39
N VAL A 253 -15.60 0.52 19.85
CA VAL A 253 -14.51 0.04 20.72
C VAL A 253 -13.17 0.13 20.00
N LEU A 254 -13.09 -0.33 18.75
CA LEU A 254 -11.86 -0.30 17.94
C LEU A 254 -11.32 1.13 17.79
N VAL A 255 -12.15 2.07 17.34
CA VAL A 255 -11.75 3.48 17.13
C VAL A 255 -11.29 4.12 18.45
N ALA A 256 -12.00 3.87 19.54
CA ALA A 256 -11.62 4.41 20.85
C ALA A 256 -10.27 3.87 21.35
N ASN A 257 -9.93 2.61 21.04
CA ASN A 257 -8.64 2.02 21.43
C ASN A 257 -7.48 2.48 20.54
N PHE A 258 -7.70 2.72 19.24
CA PHE A 258 -6.70 3.38 18.40
C PHE A 258 -6.35 4.77 18.92
N LYS A 259 -7.36 5.61 19.22
CA LYS A 259 -7.15 6.94 19.80
C LYS A 259 -6.37 6.90 21.10
N ARG A 260 -6.81 6.09 22.07
CA ARG A 260 -6.12 5.92 23.37
C ARG A 260 -4.69 5.42 23.21
N THR A 261 -4.44 4.50 22.27
CA THR A 261 -3.08 4.03 21.97
C THR A 261 -2.21 5.15 21.42
N ALA A 262 -2.72 5.93 20.47
CA ALA A 262 -1.98 7.04 19.88
C ALA A 262 -1.68 8.15 20.89
N GLU A 263 -2.65 8.52 21.72
CA GLU A 263 -2.48 9.47 22.82
C GLU A 263 -1.43 8.99 23.82
N ALA A 264 -1.47 7.71 24.20
CA ALA A 264 -0.49 7.11 25.11
C ALA A 264 0.92 7.07 24.51
N LEU A 265 1.06 6.70 23.23
CA LEU A 265 2.34 6.73 22.53
C LEU A 265 2.87 8.17 22.40
N ARG A 266 1.99 9.16 22.23
CA ARG A 266 2.38 10.57 22.22
C ARG A 266 2.92 11.02 23.59
N SER A 267 2.29 10.59 24.68
CA SER A 267 2.81 10.86 26.02
C SER A 267 4.18 10.19 26.22
N LEU A 268 4.36 8.93 25.82
CA LEU A 268 5.66 8.26 25.88
C LEU A 268 6.71 9.02 25.05
N GLU A 269 6.39 9.39 23.81
CA GLU A 269 7.26 10.16 22.93
C GLU A 269 7.71 11.48 23.59
N GLU A 270 6.78 12.31 24.07
CA GLU A 270 7.10 13.64 24.60
C GLU A 270 7.88 13.57 25.91
N TYR A 271 7.44 12.73 26.86
CA TYR A 271 8.09 12.65 28.17
C TYR A 271 9.45 11.98 28.13
N THR A 272 9.70 11.08 27.16
CA THR A 272 11.04 10.52 26.96
C THR A 272 12.02 11.50 26.32
N LYS A 273 11.59 12.60 25.68
CA LYS A 273 12.54 13.65 25.22
C LYS A 273 13.37 14.25 26.35
N ILE A 274 12.85 14.19 27.58
CA ILE A 274 13.54 14.68 28.78
C ILE A 274 14.69 13.76 29.17
N THR A 275 14.58 12.45 28.93
CA THR A 275 15.51 11.45 29.48
C THR A 275 16.30 10.68 28.42
N ASP A 276 15.67 10.34 27.31
CA ASP A 276 16.24 9.56 26.23
C ASP A 276 15.59 9.94 24.87
N GLN A 277 16.31 10.76 24.09
CA GLN A 277 15.86 11.22 22.79
C GLN A 277 15.81 10.09 21.74
N TRP A 278 16.65 9.06 21.86
CA TRP A 278 16.62 7.92 20.96
C TRP A 278 15.35 7.09 21.19
N LEU A 279 15.00 6.87 22.45
CA LEU A 279 13.79 6.17 22.83
C LEU A 279 12.53 6.96 22.46
N SER A 280 12.58 8.29 22.59
CA SER A 280 11.55 9.19 22.07
C SER A 280 11.28 8.96 20.58
N GLY A 281 12.33 8.89 19.76
CA GLY A 281 12.21 8.57 18.33
C GLY A 281 11.55 7.22 18.07
N ARG A 282 11.83 6.18 18.88
CA ARG A 282 11.14 4.88 18.74
C ARG A 282 9.65 4.97 19.01
N PHE A 283 9.23 5.72 20.02
CA PHE A 283 7.80 5.91 20.31
C PHE A 283 7.09 6.74 19.23
N GLU A 284 7.78 7.72 18.62
CA GLU A 284 7.28 8.44 17.45
C GLU A 284 7.00 7.49 16.27
N VAL A 285 7.96 6.63 15.92
CA VAL A 285 7.80 5.64 14.84
C VAL A 285 6.62 4.71 15.13
N LEU A 286 6.52 4.18 16.36
CA LEU A 286 5.40 3.35 16.78
C LEU A 286 4.06 4.06 16.62
N ARG A 287 3.98 5.35 16.95
CA ARG A 287 2.77 6.15 16.79
C ARG A 287 2.35 6.28 15.33
N TYR A 288 3.28 6.51 14.39
CA TYR A 288 2.96 6.56 12.96
C TYR A 288 2.58 5.18 12.40
N ASP A 289 3.19 4.11 12.90
CA ASP A 289 2.77 2.75 12.56
C ASP A 289 1.32 2.49 12.99
N VAL A 290 0.94 2.92 14.19
CA VAL A 290 -0.44 2.83 14.69
C VAL A 290 -1.41 3.57 13.77
N TYR A 291 -1.08 4.79 13.30
CA TYR A 291 -1.92 5.52 12.32
C TYR A 291 -2.07 4.78 10.99
N THR A 292 -0.98 4.19 10.53
CA THR A 292 -0.98 3.42 9.28
C THR A 292 -1.85 2.18 9.41
N ILE A 293 -1.75 1.47 10.54
CA ILE A 293 -2.56 0.29 10.84
C ILE A 293 -4.03 0.69 11.00
N GLU A 294 -4.34 1.77 11.72
CA GLU A 294 -5.70 2.28 11.88
C GLU A 294 -6.36 2.51 10.53
N LYS A 295 -5.69 3.23 9.62
CA LYS A 295 -6.21 3.51 8.28
C LYS A 295 -6.53 2.22 7.51
N ARG A 296 -5.61 1.24 7.52
CA ARG A 296 -5.81 -0.05 6.83
C ARG A 296 -6.95 -0.84 7.45
N MET A 297 -7.02 -0.86 8.78
CA MET A 297 -8.05 -1.58 9.52
C MET A 297 -9.44 -0.96 9.28
N MET A 298 -9.56 0.36 9.22
CA MET A 298 -10.81 1.02 8.84
C MET A 298 -11.24 0.66 7.42
N ALA A 299 -10.31 0.59 6.46
CA ALA A 299 -10.61 0.17 5.10
C ALA A 299 -11.12 -1.29 5.05
N ALA A 300 -10.52 -2.19 5.83
CA ALA A 300 -10.97 -3.58 5.98
C ALA A 300 -12.36 -3.68 6.65
N VAL A 301 -12.64 -2.83 7.66
CA VAL A 301 -13.97 -2.75 8.27
C VAL A 301 -15.03 -2.32 7.26
N VAL A 302 -14.75 -1.29 6.44
CA VAL A 302 -15.65 -0.84 5.37
C VAL A 302 -15.87 -1.96 4.35
N ALA A 303 -14.81 -2.65 3.94
CA ALA A 303 -14.91 -3.79 3.03
C ALA A 303 -15.81 -4.90 3.59
N ARG A 304 -15.61 -5.29 4.86
CA ARG A 304 -16.39 -6.33 5.52
C ARG A 304 -17.87 -5.95 5.68
N GLN A 305 -18.15 -4.71 6.08
CA GLN A 305 -19.53 -4.19 6.17
C GLN A 305 -20.19 -4.07 4.79
N GLY A 306 -19.39 -3.76 3.77
CA GLY A 306 -19.85 -3.59 2.39
C GLY A 306 -20.18 -4.90 1.68
N LEU A 307 -19.30 -5.90 1.82
CA LEU A 307 -19.20 -7.07 0.94
C LEU A 307 -19.08 -8.40 1.69
N GLY A 308 -19.15 -8.43 3.02
CA GLY A 308 -18.92 -9.65 3.81
C GLY A 308 -19.80 -10.84 3.40
N GLY A 309 -21.07 -10.58 3.09
CA GLY A 309 -22.04 -11.58 2.60
C GLY A 309 -22.17 -11.67 1.08
N ALA A 310 -21.48 -10.81 0.32
CA ALA A 310 -21.57 -10.79 -1.13
C ALA A 310 -20.82 -11.98 -1.74
N ARG A 311 -21.48 -12.69 -2.67
CA ARG A 311 -20.97 -13.90 -3.33
C ARG A 311 -21.09 -13.80 -4.85
N LEU A 312 -22.20 -13.26 -5.35
CA LEU A 312 -22.46 -13.09 -6.77
C LEU A 312 -22.36 -11.62 -7.16
N TYR A 313 -21.40 -11.32 -8.03
CA TYR A 313 -21.16 -10.00 -8.58
C TYR A 313 -21.48 -10.04 -10.08
N VAL A 314 -22.40 -9.20 -10.56
CA VAL A 314 -22.77 -9.16 -11.98
C VAL A 314 -22.33 -7.85 -12.63
N LEU A 315 -21.62 -7.96 -13.76
CA LEU A 315 -21.18 -6.83 -14.57
C LEU A 315 -22.17 -6.64 -15.73
N VAL A 316 -22.73 -5.44 -15.84
CA VAL A 316 -23.69 -5.04 -16.89
C VAL A 316 -23.16 -3.86 -17.71
N GLY A 317 -23.63 -3.72 -18.95
CA GLY A 317 -23.13 -2.69 -19.89
C GLY A 317 -22.06 -3.23 -20.85
N GLY A 318 -21.97 -2.61 -22.03
CA GLY A 318 -20.98 -2.96 -23.06
C GLY A 318 -21.20 -4.30 -23.79
N LEU A 319 -22.21 -5.09 -23.42
CA LEU A 319 -22.61 -6.31 -24.13
C LEU A 319 -24.02 -6.18 -24.69
N PRO A 320 -24.32 -6.80 -25.85
CA PRO A 320 -25.69 -6.95 -26.31
C PRO A 320 -26.51 -7.76 -25.32
N THR A 321 -27.71 -7.27 -25.03
CA THR A 321 -28.69 -7.87 -24.11
C THR A 321 -30.01 -8.12 -24.84
N LEU A 322 -30.78 -9.09 -24.37
CA LEU A 322 -32.12 -9.37 -24.91
C LEU A 322 -33.14 -8.27 -24.59
N GLY A 323 -32.97 -7.60 -23.45
CA GLY A 323 -33.76 -6.43 -23.04
C GLY A 323 -32.89 -5.18 -22.87
N ASP A 324 -33.48 -4.10 -22.36
CA ASP A 324 -32.72 -2.92 -22.00
C ASP A 324 -31.86 -3.14 -20.73
N LEU A 325 -31.01 -2.16 -20.43
CA LEU A 325 -30.11 -2.22 -19.29
C LEU A 325 -30.87 -2.40 -17.96
N THR A 326 -31.97 -1.65 -17.78
CA THR A 326 -32.76 -1.69 -16.55
C THR A 326 -33.38 -3.06 -16.33
N TRP A 327 -33.94 -3.67 -17.37
CA TRP A 327 -34.51 -5.01 -17.31
C TRP A 327 -33.46 -6.07 -16.94
N VAL A 328 -32.27 -6.05 -17.56
CA VAL A 328 -31.21 -7.01 -17.22
C VAL A 328 -30.73 -6.85 -15.78
N VAL A 329 -30.66 -5.61 -15.28
CA VAL A 329 -30.31 -5.34 -13.88
C VAL A 329 -31.38 -5.88 -12.94
N GLU A 330 -32.66 -5.63 -13.22
CA GLU A 330 -33.77 -6.17 -12.42
C GLU A 330 -33.76 -7.70 -12.39
N GLU A 331 -33.55 -8.36 -13.53
CA GLU A 331 -33.48 -9.82 -13.59
C GLU A 331 -32.27 -10.37 -12.83
N ALA A 332 -31.10 -9.74 -12.93
CA ALA A 332 -29.91 -10.14 -12.19
C ALA A 332 -30.11 -9.99 -10.67
N ILE A 333 -30.71 -8.88 -10.23
CA ILE A 333 -31.08 -8.63 -8.83
C ILE A 333 -32.09 -9.68 -8.34
N ALA A 334 -33.14 -9.94 -9.11
CA ALA A 334 -34.15 -10.94 -8.78
C ALA A 334 -33.58 -12.37 -8.72
N GLY A 335 -32.50 -12.64 -9.45
CA GLY A 335 -31.74 -13.89 -9.38
C GLY A 335 -30.76 -13.97 -8.19
N GLY A 336 -30.60 -12.90 -7.41
CA GLY A 336 -29.77 -12.89 -6.20
C GLY A 336 -28.37 -12.34 -6.39
N ALA A 337 -28.14 -11.46 -7.38
CA ALA A 337 -26.92 -10.68 -7.46
C ALA A 337 -26.75 -9.78 -6.21
N ASP A 338 -25.60 -9.86 -5.55
CA ASP A 338 -25.29 -9.04 -4.36
C ASP A 338 -24.63 -7.70 -4.74
N VAL A 339 -23.97 -7.68 -5.90
CA VAL A 339 -23.28 -6.52 -6.46
C VAL A 339 -23.60 -6.40 -7.93
N ILE A 340 -23.96 -5.20 -8.37
CA ILE A 340 -24.07 -4.81 -9.78
C ILE A 340 -22.96 -3.81 -10.08
N GLN A 341 -22.15 -4.11 -11.10
CA GLN A 341 -21.23 -3.14 -11.68
C GLN A 341 -21.70 -2.68 -13.03
N TYR A 342 -21.79 -1.37 -13.20
CA TYR A 342 -22.03 -0.77 -14.50
C TYR A 342 -20.70 -0.50 -15.22
N ARG A 343 -20.51 -1.20 -16.34
CA ARG A 343 -19.31 -1.21 -17.17
C ARG A 343 -19.69 -0.90 -18.61
N GLU A 344 -19.70 0.37 -18.94
CA GLU A 344 -19.97 0.83 -20.31
C GLU A 344 -18.75 1.53 -20.88
N LYS A 345 -18.41 1.22 -22.15
CA LYS A 345 -17.24 1.78 -22.83
C LYS A 345 -17.68 2.38 -24.17
N GLY A 346 -17.12 3.53 -24.51
CA GLY A 346 -17.36 4.17 -25.81
C GLY A 346 -18.65 4.99 -25.92
N LEU A 347 -19.39 5.22 -24.83
CA LEU A 347 -20.50 6.17 -24.81
C LEU A 347 -20.06 7.54 -24.26
N PRO A 348 -20.76 8.64 -24.62
CA PRO A 348 -20.53 9.94 -23.98
C PRO A 348 -20.82 9.90 -22.48
N ASP A 349 -20.00 10.60 -21.69
CA ASP A 349 -20.10 10.63 -20.21
C ASP A 349 -21.50 11.01 -19.71
N ARG A 350 -22.20 11.91 -20.39
CA ARG A 350 -23.58 12.28 -20.04
C ARG A 350 -24.55 11.09 -20.11
N VAL A 351 -24.38 10.22 -21.12
CA VAL A 351 -25.20 9.02 -21.31
C VAL A 351 -24.82 7.96 -20.27
N ILE A 352 -23.52 7.78 -20.03
CA ILE A 352 -23.02 6.87 -18.99
C ILE A 352 -23.58 7.27 -17.63
N LEU A 353 -23.49 8.54 -17.26
CA LEU A 353 -23.99 9.05 -15.97
C LEU A 353 -25.51 8.92 -15.85
N HIS A 354 -26.26 9.15 -16.93
CA HIS A 354 -27.71 8.98 -16.93
C HIS A 354 -28.09 7.52 -16.62
N ARG A 355 -27.51 6.57 -17.36
CA ARG A 355 -27.72 5.13 -17.14
C ARG A 355 -27.25 4.66 -15.76
N ALA A 356 -26.12 5.16 -15.29
CA ALA A 356 -25.61 4.86 -13.95
C ALA A 356 -26.60 5.27 -12.85
N ARG A 357 -27.34 6.39 -13.04
CA ARG A 357 -28.39 6.80 -12.11
C ARG A 357 -29.61 5.89 -12.13
N GLU A 358 -29.99 5.35 -13.30
CA GLU A 358 -31.05 4.34 -13.41
C GLU A 358 -30.65 3.07 -12.65
N VAL A 359 -29.42 2.58 -12.85
CA VAL A 359 -28.88 1.42 -12.11
C VAL A 359 -28.83 1.68 -10.60
N ARG A 360 -28.44 2.88 -10.17
CA ARG A 360 -28.44 3.29 -8.75
C ARG A 360 -29.84 3.20 -8.14
N ILE A 361 -30.88 3.63 -8.84
CA ILE A 361 -32.27 3.58 -8.32
C ILE A 361 -32.66 2.14 -8.04
N LEU A 362 -32.47 1.25 -9.02
CA LEU A 362 -32.83 -0.18 -8.90
C LEU A 362 -32.04 -0.87 -7.77
N THR A 363 -30.73 -0.66 -7.73
CA THR A 363 -29.88 -1.25 -6.69
C THR A 363 -30.20 -0.73 -5.29
N ALA A 364 -30.53 0.56 -5.13
CA ALA A 364 -30.93 1.13 -3.84
C ALA A 364 -32.23 0.51 -3.32
N GLN A 365 -33.23 0.33 -4.18
CA GLN A 365 -34.51 -0.28 -3.82
C GLN A 365 -34.34 -1.74 -3.38
N ALA A 366 -33.42 -2.46 -3.99
CA ALA A 366 -33.15 -3.86 -3.69
C ALA A 366 -32.11 -4.10 -2.57
N GLY A 367 -31.46 -3.05 -2.05
CA GLY A 367 -30.36 -3.18 -1.09
C GLY A 367 -29.10 -3.83 -1.67
N VAL A 368 -28.94 -3.80 -2.99
CA VAL A 368 -27.82 -4.37 -3.74
C VAL A 368 -26.73 -3.32 -3.90
N ARG A 369 -25.45 -3.73 -3.87
CA ARG A 369 -24.32 -2.80 -4.03
C ARG A 369 -24.18 -2.37 -5.48
N PHE A 370 -24.01 -1.07 -5.70
CA PHE A 370 -23.75 -0.50 -7.01
C PHE A 370 -22.31 -0.01 -7.12
N ILE A 371 -21.57 -0.55 -8.09
CA ILE A 371 -20.19 -0.20 -8.39
C ILE A 371 -20.09 0.42 -9.79
N MET A 372 -19.38 1.53 -9.90
CA MET A 372 -19.02 2.11 -11.20
C MET A 372 -17.69 1.54 -11.70
N ASN A 373 -17.59 1.20 -12.98
CA ASN A 373 -16.34 0.75 -13.58
C ASN A 373 -15.46 1.94 -14.02
N ASP A 374 -14.15 1.86 -13.79
CA ASP A 374 -13.04 2.73 -14.23
C ASP A 374 -13.11 4.23 -13.83
N ARG A 375 -14.30 4.77 -13.47
CA ARG A 375 -14.60 6.21 -13.39
C ARG A 375 -15.02 6.67 -11.99
N PRO A 376 -14.07 7.05 -11.10
CA PRO A 376 -14.37 7.56 -9.75
C PRO A 376 -15.23 8.83 -9.73
N ASP A 377 -15.04 9.71 -10.72
CA ASP A 377 -15.81 10.94 -10.91
C ASP A 377 -17.30 10.62 -11.15
N LEU A 378 -17.58 9.71 -12.08
CA LEU A 378 -18.94 9.27 -12.38
C LEU A 378 -19.54 8.45 -11.24
N ALA A 379 -18.73 7.64 -10.55
CA ALA A 379 -19.15 6.93 -9.35
C ALA A 379 -19.72 7.89 -8.30
N ARG A 380 -18.98 8.99 -8.04
CA ARG A 380 -19.39 10.03 -7.10
C ARG A 380 -20.66 10.75 -7.56
N LEU A 381 -20.75 11.13 -8.82
CA LEU A 381 -21.92 11.84 -9.39
C LEU A 381 -23.18 10.98 -9.48
N ALA A 382 -23.03 9.66 -9.61
CA ALA A 382 -24.12 8.68 -9.63
C ALA A 382 -24.50 8.19 -8.22
N SER A 383 -23.79 8.60 -7.17
CA SER A 383 -23.95 8.07 -5.80
C SER A 383 -23.77 6.54 -5.75
N ALA A 384 -22.82 6.01 -6.51
CA ALA A 384 -22.42 4.62 -6.44
C ALA A 384 -21.83 4.30 -5.05
N ASP A 385 -21.99 3.05 -4.61
CA ASP A 385 -21.39 2.56 -3.37
C ASP A 385 -19.88 2.40 -3.49
N GLY A 386 -19.36 2.37 -4.73
CA GLY A 386 -17.93 2.26 -4.98
C GLY A 386 -17.55 2.37 -6.45
N VAL A 387 -16.25 2.19 -6.70
CA VAL A 387 -15.61 2.12 -8.01
C VAL A 387 -14.76 0.86 -8.12
N HIS A 388 -14.60 0.33 -9.32
CA HIS A 388 -13.65 -0.73 -9.63
C HIS A 388 -12.65 -0.24 -10.68
N LEU A 389 -11.37 -0.52 -10.45
CA LEU A 389 -10.26 0.01 -11.24
C LEU A 389 -9.47 -1.15 -11.87
N GLY A 390 -9.08 -0.97 -13.12
CA GLY A 390 -8.04 -1.74 -13.79
C GLY A 390 -6.64 -1.24 -13.46
N GLN A 391 -5.63 -1.95 -13.98
CA GLN A 391 -4.21 -1.62 -13.76
C GLN A 391 -3.78 -0.31 -14.44
N GLU A 392 -4.46 0.09 -15.51
CA GLU A 392 -4.17 1.32 -16.28
C GLU A 392 -5.06 2.51 -15.90
N ASP A 393 -5.94 2.32 -14.90
CA ASP A 393 -6.81 3.40 -14.42
C ASP A 393 -6.08 4.26 -13.38
N VAL A 394 -6.78 5.28 -12.85
CA VAL A 394 -6.23 6.10 -11.77
C VAL A 394 -5.88 5.27 -10.54
N SER A 395 -4.86 5.71 -9.80
CA SER A 395 -4.41 5.02 -8.59
C SER A 395 -5.52 4.90 -7.53
N VAL A 396 -5.44 3.88 -6.66
CA VAL A 396 -6.34 3.74 -5.50
C VAL A 396 -6.33 5.02 -4.65
N ARG A 397 -5.17 5.65 -4.50
CA ARG A 397 -5.00 6.91 -3.76
C ARG A 397 -5.81 8.05 -4.39
N ASP A 398 -5.75 8.20 -5.71
CA ASP A 398 -6.45 9.28 -6.41
C ASP A 398 -7.94 9.02 -6.52
N ALA A 399 -8.35 7.77 -6.79
CA ALA A 399 -9.74 7.38 -6.69
C ALA A 399 -10.32 7.71 -5.30
N ARG A 400 -9.59 7.38 -4.23
CA ARG A 400 -9.99 7.67 -2.84
C ARG A 400 -10.21 9.17 -2.58
N ARG A 401 -9.40 10.05 -3.20
CA ARG A 401 -9.59 11.52 -3.11
C ARG A 401 -10.91 11.97 -3.72
N VAL A 402 -11.37 11.29 -4.78
CA VAL A 402 -12.61 11.62 -5.49
C VAL A 402 -13.84 11.03 -4.80
N VAL A 403 -13.82 9.73 -4.47
CA VAL A 403 -15.00 9.02 -3.93
C VAL A 403 -15.16 9.14 -2.42
N GLY A 404 -14.10 9.58 -1.72
CA GLY A 404 -14.11 9.76 -0.27
C GLY A 404 -13.82 8.47 0.53
N PRO A 405 -13.80 8.57 1.87
CA PRO A 405 -13.27 7.51 2.75
C PRO A 405 -14.16 6.27 2.84
N ASN A 406 -15.45 6.38 2.53
CA ASN A 406 -16.44 5.33 2.79
C ASN A 406 -16.80 4.50 1.55
N ALA A 407 -16.50 4.99 0.34
CA ALA A 407 -16.81 4.26 -0.89
C ALA A 407 -15.93 3.02 -1.03
N LEU A 408 -16.45 1.95 -1.61
CA LEU A 408 -15.67 0.75 -1.91
C LEU A 408 -14.76 1.02 -3.12
N ILE A 409 -13.49 0.63 -3.03
CA ILE A 409 -12.57 0.66 -4.17
C ILE A 409 -12.12 -0.78 -4.45
N GLY A 410 -12.46 -1.29 -5.62
CA GLY A 410 -12.00 -2.59 -6.12
C GLY A 410 -10.85 -2.43 -7.10
N VAL A 411 -9.95 -3.40 -7.13
CA VAL A 411 -8.86 -3.44 -8.11
C VAL A 411 -8.83 -4.79 -8.81
N SER A 412 -8.83 -4.79 -10.13
CA SER A 412 -8.56 -5.99 -10.94
C SER A 412 -7.09 -6.36 -10.84
N THR A 413 -6.78 -7.64 -10.61
CA THR A 413 -5.42 -8.14 -10.42
C THR A 413 -5.22 -9.41 -11.24
N HIS A 414 -4.04 -9.59 -11.79
CA HIS A 414 -3.71 -10.65 -12.74
C HIS A 414 -2.57 -11.56 -12.27
N GLU A 415 -1.86 -11.18 -11.20
CA GLU A 415 -0.72 -11.91 -10.67
C GLU A 415 -0.48 -11.55 -9.18
N PRO A 416 0.26 -12.37 -8.42
CA PRO A 416 0.54 -12.13 -7.00
C PRO A 416 1.06 -10.73 -6.67
N ALA A 417 1.97 -10.19 -7.49
CA ALA A 417 2.55 -8.87 -7.26
C ALA A 417 1.50 -7.75 -7.30
N GLN A 418 0.52 -7.84 -8.21
CA GLN A 418 -0.57 -6.88 -8.33
C GLN A 418 -1.56 -7.00 -7.17
N LEU A 419 -1.83 -8.22 -6.69
CA LEU A 419 -2.63 -8.47 -5.49
C LEU A 419 -2.00 -7.81 -4.27
N GLU A 420 -0.72 -8.07 -4.01
CA GLU A 420 0.02 -7.47 -2.90
C GLU A 420 0.03 -5.94 -2.97
N ALA A 421 0.26 -5.38 -4.16
CA ALA A 421 0.22 -3.94 -4.40
C ALA A 421 -1.17 -3.34 -4.09
N ALA A 422 -2.25 -3.93 -4.61
CA ALA A 422 -3.60 -3.45 -4.38
C ALA A 422 -3.98 -3.45 -2.89
N ILE A 423 -3.60 -4.48 -2.14
CA ILE A 423 -3.80 -4.56 -0.69
C ILE A 423 -3.03 -3.45 0.02
N ARG A 424 -1.75 -3.27 -0.33
CA ARG A 424 -0.89 -2.22 0.25
C ARG A 424 -1.47 -0.82 0.01
N ASP A 425 -2.00 -0.59 -1.18
CA ASP A 425 -2.52 0.70 -1.62
C ASP A 425 -3.91 1.01 -1.02
N GLY A 426 -4.52 0.00 -0.38
CA GLY A 426 -5.76 0.15 0.41
C GLY A 426 -7.03 -0.13 -0.38
N ALA A 427 -6.97 -1.05 -1.35
CA ALA A 427 -8.16 -1.60 -1.99
C ALA A 427 -9.09 -2.25 -0.95
N ASN A 428 -10.39 -2.08 -1.12
CA ASN A 428 -11.39 -2.72 -0.27
C ASN A 428 -11.71 -4.14 -0.73
N TYR A 429 -11.56 -4.43 -2.02
CA TYR A 429 -11.76 -5.77 -2.57
C TYR A 429 -10.98 -5.95 -3.87
N LEU A 430 -10.88 -7.20 -4.33
CA LEU A 430 -10.08 -7.55 -5.51
C LEU A 430 -10.91 -8.28 -6.56
N GLY A 431 -10.61 -8.03 -7.84
CA GLY A 431 -10.98 -8.91 -8.94
C GLY A 431 -9.79 -9.83 -9.25
N VAL A 432 -9.97 -11.15 -9.16
CA VAL A 432 -8.92 -12.15 -9.34
C VAL A 432 -9.19 -12.88 -10.65
N GLY A 433 -8.45 -12.55 -11.70
CA GLY A 433 -8.70 -13.12 -13.03
C GLY A 433 -7.91 -12.40 -14.12
N PRO A 434 -8.21 -12.60 -15.41
CA PRO A 434 -9.18 -13.56 -15.93
C PRO A 434 -8.75 -15.01 -15.62
N VAL A 435 -9.68 -15.83 -15.15
CA VAL A 435 -9.39 -17.24 -14.85
C VAL A 435 -9.52 -18.11 -16.09
N PHE A 436 -10.59 -17.93 -16.85
CA PHE A 436 -10.89 -18.67 -18.08
C PHE A 436 -10.91 -17.74 -19.29
N PRO A 437 -10.80 -18.28 -20.53
CA PRO A 437 -11.02 -17.50 -21.74
C PRO A 437 -12.37 -16.78 -21.71
N SER A 438 -12.41 -15.55 -22.22
CA SER A 438 -13.65 -14.76 -22.28
C SER A 438 -13.76 -14.08 -23.63
N GLU A 439 -14.96 -14.06 -24.19
CA GLU A 439 -15.30 -13.25 -25.37
C GLU A 439 -15.48 -11.76 -25.04
N THR A 440 -15.57 -11.39 -23.76
CA THR A 440 -15.91 -10.02 -23.32
C THR A 440 -14.70 -9.09 -23.30
N LYS A 441 -13.49 -9.65 -23.21
CA LYS A 441 -12.20 -8.93 -23.29
C LYS A 441 -11.13 -9.93 -23.71
N ALA A 442 -10.38 -9.62 -24.75
CA ALA A 442 -9.21 -10.41 -25.15
C ALA A 442 -8.08 -10.17 -24.14
N PHE A 443 -7.43 -11.24 -23.71
CA PHE A 443 -6.30 -11.18 -22.79
C PHE A 443 -5.15 -11.99 -23.36
N ASP A 444 -3.94 -11.44 -23.29
CA ASP A 444 -2.73 -12.08 -23.81
C ASP A 444 -2.28 -13.26 -22.92
N ALA A 445 -2.69 -13.27 -21.65
CA ALA A 445 -2.45 -14.35 -20.70
C ALA A 445 -3.63 -14.50 -19.72
N LEU A 446 -3.94 -15.75 -19.37
CA LEU A 446 -4.90 -16.08 -18.31
C LEU A 446 -4.18 -16.28 -16.99
N ALA A 447 -4.72 -15.77 -15.90
CA ALA A 447 -4.16 -15.96 -14.56
C ALA A 447 -4.39 -17.40 -14.05
N GLY A 448 -5.51 -18.01 -14.45
CA GLY A 448 -5.83 -19.42 -14.19
C GLY A 448 -6.10 -19.76 -12.71
N LEU A 449 -6.39 -21.05 -12.47
CA LEU A 449 -6.75 -21.55 -11.13
C LEU A 449 -5.61 -21.49 -10.11
N ALA A 450 -4.35 -21.50 -10.56
CA ALA A 450 -3.20 -21.35 -9.66
C ALA A 450 -3.22 -19.98 -8.95
N TYR A 451 -3.60 -18.93 -9.68
CA TYR A 451 -3.71 -17.59 -9.09
C TYR A 451 -4.89 -17.48 -8.11
N VAL A 452 -6.00 -18.18 -8.38
CA VAL A 452 -7.14 -18.26 -7.44
C VAL A 452 -6.72 -18.90 -6.11
N ARG A 453 -5.98 -20.02 -6.15
CA ARG A 453 -5.44 -20.66 -4.94
C ARG A 453 -4.51 -19.74 -4.17
N HIS A 454 -3.63 -19.04 -4.87
CA HIS A 454 -2.76 -18.04 -4.25
C HIS A 454 -3.56 -16.94 -3.54
N ALA A 455 -4.60 -16.39 -4.18
CA ALA A 455 -5.45 -15.37 -3.56
C ALA A 455 -6.17 -15.89 -2.31
N ALA A 456 -6.63 -17.15 -2.33
CA ALA A 456 -7.27 -17.80 -1.19
C ALA A 456 -6.33 -17.95 0.02
N GLU A 457 -5.03 -18.18 -0.22
CA GLU A 457 -4.02 -18.30 0.84
C GLU A 457 -3.47 -16.93 1.30
N ALA A 458 -3.41 -15.95 0.40
CA ALA A 458 -2.72 -14.68 0.63
C ALA A 458 -3.54 -13.66 1.42
N THR A 459 -4.87 -13.65 1.32
CA THR A 459 -5.70 -12.58 1.87
C THR A 459 -7.12 -12.98 2.24
N ASN A 460 -7.64 -12.33 3.29
CA ASN A 460 -9.06 -12.40 3.71
C ASN A 460 -9.86 -11.15 3.30
N LEU A 461 -9.26 -10.20 2.59
CA LEU A 461 -10.03 -9.14 1.94
C LEU A 461 -11.03 -9.77 0.96
N PRO A 462 -12.25 -9.21 0.81
CA PRO A 462 -13.19 -9.72 -0.19
C PRO A 462 -12.54 -9.74 -1.58
N TRP A 463 -12.65 -10.84 -2.28
CA TRP A 463 -12.19 -10.96 -3.65
C TRP A 463 -13.15 -11.81 -4.47
N PHE A 464 -13.24 -11.54 -5.76
CA PHE A 464 -14.14 -12.22 -6.69
C PHE A 464 -13.32 -12.82 -7.84
N ALA A 465 -13.42 -14.13 -8.02
CA ALA A 465 -12.87 -14.77 -9.21
C ALA A 465 -13.65 -14.29 -10.45
N ILE A 466 -12.93 -13.84 -11.49
CA ILE A 466 -13.53 -13.21 -12.67
C ILE A 466 -12.89 -13.72 -13.96
N GLY A 467 -13.65 -13.63 -15.06
CA GLY A 467 -13.17 -13.92 -16.41
C GLY A 467 -13.56 -15.30 -16.89
N GLY A 468 -14.51 -15.34 -17.82
CA GLY A 468 -15.00 -16.57 -18.45
C GLY A 468 -15.77 -17.51 -17.52
N VAL A 469 -16.30 -16.99 -16.40
CA VAL A 469 -16.98 -17.80 -15.38
C VAL A 469 -18.45 -18.03 -15.76
N ASP A 470 -18.89 -19.28 -15.70
CA ASP A 470 -20.28 -19.73 -15.89
C ASP A 470 -20.59 -20.99 -15.06
N GLU A 471 -21.80 -21.53 -15.21
CA GLU A 471 -22.26 -22.72 -14.47
C GLU A 471 -21.39 -23.97 -14.73
N SER A 472 -20.77 -24.09 -15.90
CA SER A 472 -19.98 -25.27 -16.29
C SER A 472 -18.60 -25.33 -15.64
N ASN A 473 -18.07 -24.19 -15.19
CA ASN A 473 -16.72 -24.07 -14.63
C ASN A 473 -16.67 -23.51 -13.20
N LEU A 474 -17.82 -23.14 -12.64
CA LEU A 474 -17.93 -22.63 -11.27
C LEU A 474 -17.32 -23.58 -10.23
N ASP A 475 -17.55 -24.89 -10.36
CA ASP A 475 -17.03 -25.89 -9.41
C ASP A 475 -15.50 -25.89 -9.34
N GLN A 476 -14.81 -25.64 -10.46
CA GLN A 476 -13.35 -25.58 -10.47
C GLN A 476 -12.82 -24.39 -9.68
N LEU A 477 -13.56 -23.28 -9.64
CA LEU A 477 -13.22 -22.11 -8.81
C LEU A 477 -13.45 -22.39 -7.33
N LEU A 478 -14.56 -23.05 -7.00
CA LEU A 478 -14.88 -23.46 -5.64
C LEU A 478 -13.80 -24.40 -5.10
N ASP A 479 -13.38 -25.40 -5.89
CA ASP A 479 -12.28 -26.32 -5.56
C ASP A 479 -10.94 -25.60 -5.42
N ALA A 480 -10.74 -24.48 -6.12
CA ALA A 480 -9.55 -23.63 -6.00
C ALA A 480 -9.60 -22.65 -4.80
N GLY A 481 -10.68 -22.68 -4.00
CA GLY A 481 -10.83 -21.86 -2.80
C GLY A 481 -11.62 -20.56 -3.00
N ALA A 482 -12.23 -20.35 -4.17
CA ALA A 482 -13.12 -19.21 -4.37
C ALA A 482 -14.44 -19.43 -3.64
N SER A 483 -14.91 -18.40 -2.93
CA SER A 483 -16.26 -18.38 -2.34
C SER A 483 -17.15 -17.30 -2.97
N ARG A 484 -16.62 -16.55 -3.94
CA ARG A 484 -17.27 -15.41 -4.61
C ARG A 484 -16.81 -15.34 -6.06
N VAL A 485 -17.73 -14.99 -6.96
CA VAL A 485 -17.44 -14.88 -8.39
C VAL A 485 -18.05 -13.62 -8.97
N ALA A 486 -17.40 -13.10 -10.00
CA ALA A 486 -17.90 -12.02 -10.82
C ALA A 486 -18.13 -12.50 -12.25
N VAL A 487 -19.35 -12.29 -12.75
CA VAL A 487 -19.81 -12.77 -14.06
C VAL A 487 -20.37 -11.63 -14.89
N SER A 488 -20.36 -11.80 -16.21
CA SER A 488 -21.03 -10.86 -17.13
C SER A 488 -21.87 -11.63 -18.14
N SER A 489 -21.24 -12.18 -19.19
CA SER A 489 -21.94 -12.90 -20.27
C SER A 489 -22.86 -14.02 -19.78
N ALA A 490 -22.44 -14.79 -18.77
CA ALA A 490 -23.22 -15.90 -18.19
C ALA A 490 -24.62 -15.48 -17.70
N VAL A 491 -24.80 -14.22 -17.32
CA VAL A 491 -26.10 -13.67 -16.90
C VAL A 491 -26.67 -12.77 -17.99
N VAL A 492 -25.87 -11.81 -18.47
CA VAL A 492 -26.30 -10.72 -19.36
C VAL A 492 -26.75 -11.22 -20.74
N ARG A 493 -26.16 -12.31 -21.24
CA ARG A 493 -26.52 -12.93 -22.53
C ARG A 493 -27.41 -14.16 -22.39
N ALA A 494 -27.76 -14.57 -21.17
CA ALA A 494 -28.62 -15.73 -20.97
C ALA A 494 -30.03 -15.43 -21.49
N GLU A 495 -30.70 -16.45 -22.04
CA GLU A 495 -32.13 -16.34 -22.41
C GLU A 495 -33.01 -16.04 -21.19
N ARG A 496 -32.57 -16.45 -20.01
CA ARG A 496 -33.24 -16.23 -18.73
C ARG A 496 -32.24 -15.72 -17.68
N PRO A 497 -31.90 -14.41 -17.67
CA PRO A 497 -30.86 -13.86 -16.81
C PRO A 497 -31.09 -14.14 -15.31
N ARG A 498 -32.35 -14.03 -14.85
CA ARG A 498 -32.72 -14.34 -13.47
C ARG A 498 -32.46 -15.80 -13.09
N ALA A 499 -32.77 -16.74 -13.98
CA ALA A 499 -32.55 -18.16 -13.72
C ALA A 499 -31.04 -18.47 -13.65
N ALA A 500 -30.25 -17.92 -14.58
CA ALA A 500 -28.80 -18.08 -14.58
C ALA A 500 -28.14 -17.49 -13.32
N ALA A 501 -28.51 -16.27 -12.94
CA ALA A 501 -28.03 -15.65 -11.70
C ALA A 501 -28.44 -16.48 -10.46
N SER A 502 -29.68 -16.99 -10.43
CA SER A 502 -30.16 -17.83 -9.33
C SER A 502 -29.42 -19.16 -9.20
N ALA A 503 -29.11 -19.82 -10.32
CA ALA A 503 -28.33 -21.06 -10.33
C ALA A 503 -26.92 -20.85 -9.78
N LEU A 504 -26.21 -19.82 -10.27
CA LEU A 504 -24.88 -19.45 -9.78
C LEU A 504 -24.92 -19.10 -8.28
N LYS A 505 -25.88 -18.28 -7.86
CA LYS A 505 -26.02 -17.87 -6.45
C LYS A 505 -26.31 -19.06 -5.54
N ALA A 506 -27.20 -19.97 -5.94
CA ALA A 506 -27.55 -21.16 -5.17
C ALA A 506 -26.32 -22.05 -4.97
N ARG A 507 -25.56 -22.31 -6.03
CA ARG A 507 -24.34 -23.13 -5.97
C ARG A 507 -23.27 -22.50 -5.06
N LEU A 508 -23.07 -21.19 -5.13
CA LEU A 508 -22.15 -20.45 -4.25
C LEU A 508 -22.57 -20.50 -2.77
N VAL A 509 -23.87 -20.53 -2.48
CA VAL A 509 -24.38 -20.63 -1.10
C VAL A 509 -24.22 -22.05 -0.56
N GLU A 510 -24.56 -23.06 -1.37
CA GLU A 510 -24.38 -24.47 -1.03
C GLU A 510 -22.92 -24.79 -0.70
N ALA A 511 -21.96 -24.30 -1.49
CA ALA A 511 -20.53 -24.57 -1.28
C ALA A 511 -19.94 -23.99 0.02
N ALA A 512 -20.67 -23.16 0.75
CA ALA A 512 -20.20 -22.55 2.00
C ALA A 512 -21.03 -22.89 3.23
N GLY A 513 -22.09 -23.68 3.06
CA GLY A 513 -22.73 -24.41 4.16
C GLY A 513 -22.01 -25.73 4.36
#